data_AF-A0A9D2SL17-F1
#
_entry.id   AF-A0A9D2SL17-F1
#
_cell.length_a   1.000
_cell.length_b   1.000
_cell.length_c   1.000
_cell.angle_alpha   90.00
_cell.angle_beta   90.00
_cell.angle_gamma   90.00
#
_symmetry.space_group_name_H-M   'P 1'
#
loop_
_entity.id
_entity.type
_entity.pdbx_description
1 polymer ?
#
loop_
_entity_poly.entity_id
_entity_poly.type
_entity_poly.pdbx_seq_one_letter_code
_entity_poly.pdbx_strand_id
1 'polypeptide(L)' 'MENEKRLLAFEKMLKAVQENYENADEKIKKLKAEGREKSATYRQLMGNKLQYQNMLSMYQIYGLLEEDQKKS' A
#
# COMPACT_ATOMS: atom_id res chain seq x y z
N MET A 1 -10.10 17.91 20.53
CA MET A 1 -9.07 17.07 21.18
C MET A 1 -9.16 15.58 20.84
N GLU A 2 -10.20 14.82 21.24
CA GLU A 2 -10.24 13.37 20.94
C GLU A 2 -10.36 13.06 19.44
N ASN A 3 -11.24 13.78 18.74
CA ASN A 3 -11.39 13.67 17.28
C ASN A 3 -10.09 14.00 16.53
N GLU A 4 -9.33 15.01 16.98
CA GLU A 4 -8.04 15.38 16.37
C GLU A 4 -6.98 14.29 16.60
N LYS A 5 -6.94 13.69 17.81
CA LYS A 5 -6.04 12.56 18.08
C LYS A 5 -6.36 11.35 17.21
N ARG A 6 -7.65 11.02 17.06
CA ARG A 6 -8.12 9.94 16.18
C ARG A 6 -7.78 10.23 14.73
N LEU A 7 -7.98 11.48 14.27
CA LEU A 7 -7.61 11.91 12.92
C LEU A 7 -6.10 11.77 12.68
N LEU A 8 -5.25 12.26 13.59
CA LEU A 8 -3.79 12.10 13.49
C LEU A 8 -3.35 10.64 13.45
N ALA A 9 -3.99 9.76 14.23
CA ALA A 9 -3.72 8.32 14.19
C ALA A 9 -4.12 7.71 12.84
N PHE A 10 -5.24 8.16 12.28
CA PHE A 10 -5.69 7.77 10.96
C PHE A 10 -4.71 8.21 9.87
N GLU A 11 -4.31 9.48 9.84
CA GLU A 11 -3.34 10.00 8.86
C GLU A 11 -1.99 9.24 8.92
N LYS A 12 -1.51 8.92 10.13
CA LYS A 12 -0.31 8.10 10.30
C LYS A 12 -0.48 6.70 9.74
N MET A 13 -1.64 6.08 9.94
CA MET A 13 -1.93 4.76 9.41
C MET A 13 -2.07 4.78 7.89
N LEU A 14 -2.75 5.79 7.33
CA LEU A 14 -2.88 5.99 5.88
C LEU A 14 -1.51 6.09 5.22
N LYS A 15 -0.63 6.94 5.75
CA LYS A 15 0.75 7.07 5.29
C LYS A 15 1.52 5.75 5.36
N ALA A 16 1.38 5.02 6.47
CA ALA A 16 2.03 3.71 6.62
C ALA A 16 1.53 2.68 5.59
N VAL A 17 0.24 2.69 5.22
CA VAL A 17 -0.29 1.81 4.17
C VAL A 17 0.30 2.15 2.81
N GLN A 18 0.42 3.43 2.47
CA GLN A 18 1.05 3.90 1.23
C GLN A 18 2.52 3.47 1.16
N GLU A 19 3.30 3.77 2.20
CA GLU A 19 4.72 3.39 2.27
C GLU A 19 4.91 1.88 2.21
N ASN A 20 4.06 1.09 2.88
CA ASN A 20 4.15 -0.37 2.85
C ASN A 20 3.79 -0.94 1.48
N TYR A 21 2.85 -0.34 0.75
CA TYR A 21 2.54 -0.71 -0.62
C TYR A 21 3.75 -0.48 -1.54
N GLU A 22 4.34 0.71 -1.51
CA GLU A 22 5.52 1.06 -2.31
C GLU A 22 6.72 0.15 -2.00
N ASN A 23 7.01 -0.04 -0.72
CA ASN A 23 8.10 -0.93 -0.27
C ASN A 23 7.90 -2.38 -0.74
N ALA A 24 6.66 -2.89 -0.70
CA ALA A 24 6.36 -4.23 -1.19
C ALA A 24 6.54 -4.31 -2.71
N ASP A 25 6.08 -3.31 -3.46
CA ASP A 25 6.21 -3.23 -4.91
C ASP A 25 7.68 -3.20 -5.35
N GLU A 26 8.52 -2.38 -4.72
CA GLU A 26 9.96 -2.30 -4.99
C GLU A 26 10.65 -3.65 -4.76
N LYS A 27 10.38 -4.30 -3.62
CA LYS A 27 10.97 -5.61 -3.30
C LYS A 27 10.52 -6.70 -4.27
N ILE A 28 9.24 -6.71 -4.67
CA ILE A 28 8.72 -7.63 -5.68
C ILE A 28 9.42 -7.41 -7.02
N LYS A 29 9.58 -6.16 -7.46
CA LYS A 29 10.30 -5.80 -8.70
C LYS A 29 11.76 -6.28 -8.66
N LYS A 30 12.45 -6.09 -7.53
CA LYS A 30 13.81 -6.60 -7.34
C LYS A 30 13.88 -8.13 -7.42
N LEU A 31 13.01 -8.84 -6.68
CA LEU A 31 12.97 -10.31 -6.71
C LEU A 31 12.62 -10.84 -8.10
N LYS A 32 11.79 -10.13 -8.86
CA LYS A 32 11.46 -10.44 -10.25
C LYS A 32 12.70 -10.32 -11.15
N ALA A 33 13.45 -9.23 -11.03
CA ALA A 33 14.70 -9.05 -11.76
C ALA A 33 15.75 -10.12 -11.42
N GLU A 34 15.74 -10.64 -10.19
CA GLU A 34 16.58 -11.75 -9.74
C GLU A 34 16.04 -13.15 -10.16
N GLY A 35 14.88 -13.25 -10.82
CA GLY A 35 14.26 -14.52 -11.20
C GLY A 35 13.65 -15.32 -10.04
N ARG A 36 13.38 -14.68 -8.90
CA ARG A 36 12.97 -15.32 -7.62
C ARG A 36 11.47 -15.29 -7.36
N GLU A 37 10.66 -15.26 -8.42
CA GLU A 37 9.19 -15.17 -8.35
C GLU A 37 8.54 -16.37 -7.61
N LYS A 38 9.19 -17.54 -7.58
CA LYS A 38 8.69 -18.74 -6.90
C LYS A 38 9.06 -18.82 -5.41
N SER A 39 9.77 -17.82 -4.87
CA SER A 39 10.17 -17.82 -3.45
C SER A 39 8.98 -17.58 -2.51
N ALA A 40 9.07 -18.09 -1.28
CA ALA A 40 8.06 -17.82 -0.25
C ALA A 40 7.95 -16.32 0.05
N THR A 41 9.09 -15.63 0.11
CA THR A 41 9.17 -14.17 0.31
C THR A 41 8.43 -13.40 -0.78
N TYR A 42 8.60 -13.78 -2.06
CA TYR A 42 7.88 -13.14 -3.16
C TYR A 42 6.36 -13.26 -2.99
N ARG A 43 5.87 -14.48 -2.71
CA ARG A 43 4.44 -14.72 -2.49
C ARG A 43 3.88 -13.93 -1.31
N GLN A 44 4.63 -13.86 -0.20
CA GLN A 44 4.23 -13.08 0.97
C GLN A 44 4.16 -11.58 0.66
N LEU A 45 5.18 -11.04 -0.01
CA LEU A 45 5.20 -9.63 -0.40
C LEU A 45 4.06 -9.31 -1.38
N MET A 46 3.77 -10.20 -2.34
CA MET A 46 2.68 -10.02 -3.29
C MET A 46 1.32 -10.02 -2.59
N GLY A 47 1.09 -10.93 -1.63
CA GLY A 47 -0.10 -10.94 -0.79
C GLY A 47 -0.26 -9.64 -0.01
N ASN A 48 0.81 -9.17 0.64
CA ASN A 48 0.81 -7.91 1.37
C ASN A 48 0.50 -6.72 0.44
N LYS A 49 1.13 -6.66 -0.73
CA LYS A 49 0.89 -5.61 -1.73
C LYS A 49 -0.58 -5.54 -2.14
N LEU A 50 -1.20 -6.70 -2.42
CA LEU A 50 -2.63 -6.76 -2.77
C LEU A 50 -3.53 -6.30 -1.63
N GLN A 51 -3.19 -6.66 -0.38
CA GLN A 51 -3.93 -6.20 0.78
C GLN A 51 -3.86 -4.67 0.94
N TYR A 52 -2.67 -4.07 0.80
CA TYR A 52 -2.54 -2.61 0.85
C TYR A 52 -3.25 -1.93 -0.30
N GLN A 53 -3.18 -2.49 -1.51
CA GLN A 53 -3.92 -1.98 -2.67
C GLN A 53 -5.42 -1.94 -2.40
N ASN A 54 -6.00 -3.00 -1.84
CA ASN A 54 -7.42 -3.05 -1.49
C ASN A 54 -7.80 -1.98 -0.45
N MET A 55 -6.95 -1.75 0.56
CA MET A 55 -7.17 -0.69 1.55
C MET A 55 -7.13 0.70 0.90
N LEU A 56 -6.14 0.98 0.06
CA LEU A 56 -6.02 2.25 -0.65
C LEU A 56 -7.22 2.49 -1.58
N SER A 57 -7.67 1.47 -2.30
CA SER A 57 -8.89 1.56 -3.13
C SER A 57 -10.13 1.87 -2.29
N MET A 58 -10.25 1.28 -1.09
CA MET A 58 -11.34 1.63 -0.17
C MET A 58 -11.26 3.09 0.27
N TYR A 59 -10.07 3.58 0.60
CA TYR A 59 -9.87 4.99 0.98
C TYR A 59 -10.21 5.96 -0.15
N GLN A 60 -9.90 5.61 -1.40
CA GLN A 60 -10.31 6.39 -2.58
C GLN A 60 -11.84 6.47 -2.70
N ILE A 61 -12.56 5.36 -2.54
CA ILE A 61 -14.04 5.32 -2.60
C ILE A 61 -14.68 6.29 -1.59
N TYR A 62 -14.07 6.44 -0.42
CA TYR A 62 -14.55 7.35 0.63
C TYR A 62 -13.97 8.76 0.55
N GLY A 63 -13.21 9.10 -0.50
CA GLY A 63 -12.62 10.43 -0.68
C GLY A 63 -11.50 10.76 0.31
N LEU A 64 -10.90 9.73 0.93
CA LEU A 64 -9.78 9.86 1.87
C LEU A 64 -8.42 9.90 1.14
N LEU A 65 -8.43 9.56 -0.15
CA LEU A 65 -7.31 9.70 -1.07
C LEU A 65 -7.83 10.31 -2.35
N GLU A 66 -7.04 11.21 -2.94
CA GLU A 66 -7.30 11.65 -4.31
C GLU A 66 -7.14 10.46 -5.27
N GLU A 67 -8.01 10.38 -6.27
CA GLU A 67 -7.75 9.46 -7.38
C GLU A 67 -6.47 9.92 -8.08
N ASP A 68 -5.48 9.04 -8.18
CA ASP A 68 -4.30 9.32 -8.99
C ASP A 68 -4.78 9.62 -10.42
N GLN A 69 -4.76 10.89 -10.81
CA GLN A 69 -5.07 11.38 -12.16
C GLN A 69 -4.09 10.86 -13.23
N LYS A 70 -3.21 9.90 -12.90
CA LYS A 70 -2.30 9.22 -13.83
C LYS A 70 -2.96 7.98 -14.44
N LYS A 71 -4.02 8.21 -15.20
CA LYS A 71 -4.40 7.37 -16.35
C LYS A 71 -4.62 8.28 -17.55
N SER A 72 -3.54 8.72 -18.16
CA SER A 72 -3.49 9.15 -19.56
C SER A 72 -2.17 8.75 -20.18
#